data_AF-A0A967TUX5-F1
#
_entry.id   AF-A0A967TUX5-F1
#
_cell.length_a   1.000
_cell.length_b   1.000
_cell.length_c   1.000
_cell.angle_alpha   90.00
_cell.angle_beta   90.00
_cell.angle_gamma   90.00
#
_symmetry.space_group_name_H-M   'P 1'
#
loop_
_entity.id
_entity.type
_entity.pdbx_description
1 polymer ?
#
loop_
_entity_poly.entity_id
_entity_poly.type
_entity_poly.pdbx_seq_one_letter_code
_entity_poly.pdbx_strand_id
1 'polypeptide(L)'
;MIAKRIYLFAAMAGLIVPWVFLFGFVSDQDAGVSLFFRSLFANPVAGAVSADLLISALVFFLFVYCEGRRLMMRRLWVYPVITLGIGL
;
A
#
# COMPACT_ATOMS: atom_id res chain seq x y z
N MET A 1 -8.99 -20.49 18.41
CA MET A 1 -8.60 -21.05 17.09
C MET A 1 -9.31 -20.39 15.90
N ILE A 2 -10.60 -20.06 15.98
CA ILE A 2 -11.37 -19.41 14.89
C ILE A 2 -10.82 -18.04 14.50
N ALA A 3 -10.50 -17.18 15.48
CA ALA A 3 -9.94 -15.85 15.22
C ALA A 3 -8.64 -15.92 14.39
N LYS A 4 -7.73 -16.85 14.70
CA LYS A 4 -6.46 -17.03 13.96
C LYS A 4 -6.67 -17.36 12.48
N ARG A 5 -7.67 -18.19 12.16
CA ARG A 5 -8.01 -18.51 10.77
C ARG A 5 -8.61 -17.30 10.06
N ILE A 6 -9.52 -16.57 10.71
CA ILE A 6 -10.13 -15.35 10.16
C ILE A 6 -9.06 -14.31 9.85
N TYR A 7 -8.13 -14.05 10.78
CA TYR A 7 -7.02 -13.12 10.55
C TYR A 7 -6.12 -13.57 9.39
N LEU A 8 -5.86 -14.88 9.25
CA LEU A 8 -5.04 -15.40 8.18
C LEU A 8 -5.72 -15.26 6.82
N PHE A 9 -7.03 -15.53 6.73
CA PHE A 9 -7.81 -15.30 5.52
C PHE A 9 -7.92 -13.81 5.18
N ALA A 10 -8.14 -12.94 6.17
CA ALA A 10 -8.17 -11.50 5.97
C ALA A 10 -6.82 -10.96 5.48
N ALA A 11 -5.70 -11.47 6.01
CA ALA A 11 -4.36 -11.11 5.57
C ALA A 11 -4.08 -11.59 4.13
N MET A 12 -4.48 -12.81 3.78
CA MET A 12 -4.36 -13.31 2.40
C MET A 12 -5.24 -12.52 1.44
N ALA A 13 -6.48 -12.18 1.83
CA ALA A 13 -7.35 -11.34 1.03
C ALA A 13 -6.76 -9.94 0.84
N GLY A 14 -6.25 -9.33 1.90
CA GLY A 14 -5.56 -8.04 1.85
C GLY A 14 -4.33 -8.04 0.95
N LEU A 15 -3.63 -9.17 0.82
CA LEU A 15 -2.52 -9.32 -0.12
C LEU A 15 -3.00 -9.54 -1.56
N ILE A 16 -3.97 -10.44 -1.78
CA ILE A 16 -4.35 -10.87 -3.14
C ILE A 16 -5.20 -9.80 -3.84
N VAL A 17 -6.14 -9.19 -3.13
CA VAL A 17 -7.13 -8.28 -3.73
C VAL A 17 -6.48 -7.07 -4.41
N PRO A 18 -5.57 -6.30 -3.77
CA PRO A 18 -4.92 -5.17 -4.40
C PRO A 18 -4.09 -5.58 -5.63
N TRP A 19 -3.43 -6.73 -5.57
CA TRP A 19 -2.63 -7.26 -6.66
C TRP A 19 -3.48 -7.63 -7.89
N VAL A 20 -4.67 -8.20 -7.69
CA VAL A 20 -5.59 -8.50 -8.80
C VAL A 20 -6.01 -7.21 -9.52
N PHE A 21 -6.35 -6.15 -8.78
CA PHE A 21 -6.68 -4.84 -9.37
C PHE A 21 -5.49 -4.22 -10.10
N LEU A 22 -4.28 -4.30 -9.54
CA LEU A 22 -3.05 -3.82 -10.19
C LEU A 22 -2.72 -4.60 -11.46
N PHE A 23 -2.86 -5.93 -11.47
CA PHE A 23 -2.63 -6.74 -12.67
C PHE A 23 -3.64 -6.41 -13.78
N GLY A 24 -4.91 -6.17 -13.43
CA GLY A 24 -5.92 -5.70 -14.38
C GLY A 24 -5.53 -4.35 -15.00
N PHE A 25 -5.01 -3.42 -14.19
CA PHE A 25 -4.53 -2.13 -14.67
C PHE A 25 -3.28 -2.24 -15.56
N VAL A 26 -2.30 -3.06 -15.19
CA VAL A 26 -1.03 -3.24 -15.94
C VAL A 26 -1.24 -4.02 -17.25
N SER A 27 -2.28 -4.83 -17.34
CA SER A 27 -2.62 -5.58 -18.56
C SER A 27 -3.18 -4.68 -19.67
N ASP A 28 -3.59 -3.45 -19.34
CA ASP A 28 -4.04 -2.47 -20.32
C ASP A 28 -2.84 -1.84 -21.03
N GLN A 29 -2.87 -1.75 -22.36
CA GLN A 29 -1.69 -1.30 -23.15
C GLN A 29 -1.31 0.16 -22.88
N ASP A 30 -2.23 0.96 -22.32
CA ASP A 30 -2.03 2.36 -21.92
C ASP A 30 -1.64 2.53 -20.43
N ALA A 31 -1.22 1.46 -19.76
CA ALA A 31 -0.83 1.46 -18.35
C ALA A 31 0.42 2.31 -18.08
N GLY A 32 0.23 3.61 -17.98
CA GLY A 32 1.23 4.59 -17.58
C GLY A 32 1.08 5.00 -16.11
N VAL A 33 2.20 5.41 -15.50
CA VAL A 33 2.21 6.01 -14.15
C VAL A 33 1.26 7.22 -14.08
N SER A 34 1.16 8.00 -15.16
CA SER A 34 0.22 9.13 -15.25
C SER A 34 -1.25 8.70 -15.19
N LEU A 35 -1.62 7.61 -15.91
CA LEU A 35 -2.98 7.08 -15.91
C LEU A 35 -3.34 6.51 -14.53
N PHE A 36 -2.37 5.93 -13.81
CA PHE A 36 -2.55 5.41 -12.46
C PHE A 36 -2.94 6.53 -11.48
N PHE A 37 -2.17 7.61 -11.44
CA PHE A 37 -2.50 8.76 -10.58
C PHE A 37 -3.81 9.42 -10.99
N ARG A 38 -4.11 9.49 -12.29
CA ARG A 38 -5.40 10.05 -12.75
C ARG A 38 -6.58 9.19 -12.31
N SER A 39 -6.43 7.87 -12.29
CA SER A 39 -7.45 6.93 -11.81
C SER A 39 -7.62 6.97 -10.28
N LEU A 40 -6.52 7.13 -9.51
CA LEU A 40 -6.58 7.31 -8.05
C LEU A 40 -7.40 8.54 -7.65
N PHE A 41 -7.34 9.61 -8.45
CA PHE A 41 -8.08 10.86 -8.22
C PHE A 41 -9.24 11.05 -9.21
N ALA A 42 -9.80 9.96 -9.76
CA ALA A 42 -10.85 10.03 -10.78
C ALA A 42 -12.17 10.66 -10.26
N ASN A 43 -12.43 10.56 -8.96
CA ASN A 43 -13.59 11.16 -8.31
C ASN A 43 -13.26 11.63 -6.88
N PRO A 44 -14.07 12.50 -6.26
CA PRO A 44 -13.77 13.04 -4.94
C PRO A 44 -13.62 11.98 -3.83
N VAL A 45 -14.38 10.88 -3.92
CA VAL A 45 -14.34 9.80 -2.92
C VAL A 45 -13.05 8.99 -3.04
N ALA A 46 -12.70 8.57 -4.26
CA ALA A 46 -11.45 7.89 -4.57
C ALA A 46 -10.25 8.77 -4.22
N GLY A 47 -10.33 10.07 -4.49
CA GLY A 47 -9.31 11.04 -4.11
C GLY A 47 -9.15 11.17 -2.60
N ALA A 48 -10.26 11.22 -1.84
CA ALA A 48 -10.22 11.27 -0.38
C ALA A 48 -9.57 10.01 0.23
N VAL A 49 -9.96 8.82 -0.25
CA VAL A 49 -9.36 7.55 0.19
C VAL A 49 -7.89 7.49 -0.17
N SER A 50 -7.54 7.82 -1.43
CA SER A 50 -6.15 7.81 -1.89
C SER A 50 -5.27 8.81 -1.13
N ALA A 51 -5.80 10.00 -0.83
CA ALA A 51 -5.08 11.02 -0.06
C ALA A 51 -4.83 10.58 1.39
N ASP A 52 -5.85 10.04 2.09
CA ASP A 52 -5.71 9.55 3.46
C ASP A 52 -4.65 8.45 3.56
N LEU A 53 -4.71 7.51 2.61
CA LEU A 53 -3.76 6.44 2.40
C LEU A 53 -2.33 6.96 2.16
N LEU A 54 -2.15 7.90 1.21
CA LEU A 54 -0.85 8.52 0.90
C LEU A 54 -0.25 9.26 2.10
N ILE A 55 -1.07 10.03 2.82
CA ILE A 55 -0.64 10.79 3.99
C ILE A 55 -0.24 9.84 5.12
N SER A 56 -1.07 8.81 5.39
CA SER A 56 -0.78 7.78 6.40
C SER A 56 0.53 7.05 6.11
N ALA A 57 0.78 6.68 4.85
CA ALA A 57 2.03 6.05 4.43
C ALA A 57 3.23 6.97 4.58
N LEU A 58 3.09 8.26 4.23
CA LEU A 58 4.17 9.25 4.39
C LEU A 58 4.55 9.43 5.86
N VAL A 59 3.56 9.58 6.74
CA VAL A 59 3.76 9.66 8.19
C VAL A 59 4.43 8.38 8.72
N PHE A 60 3.99 7.21 8.24
CA PHE A 60 4.60 5.93 8.60
C PHE A 60 6.07 5.83 8.14
N PHE A 61 6.41 6.30 6.93
CA PHE A 61 7.80 6.29 6.45
C PHE A 61 8.70 7.20 7.27
N LEU A 62 8.20 8.39 7.64
CA LEU A 62 8.91 9.29 8.55
C LEU A 62 9.11 8.64 9.93
N PHE A 63 8.08 7.97 10.45
CA PHE A 63 8.17 7.25 11.72
C PHE A 63 9.20 6.12 11.67
N VAL A 64 9.14 5.25 10.65
CA VAL A 64 10.12 4.17 10.44
C VAL A 64 11.52 4.74 10.31
N TYR A 65 11.71 5.85 9.59
CA TYR A 65 13.02 6.46 9.43
C TYR A 65 13.57 7.01 10.76
N CYS A 66 12.77 7.78 11.49
CA CYS A 66 13.17 8.37 12.78
C CYS A 66 13.44 7.30 13.84
N GLU A 67 12.50 6.40 14.09
CA GLU A 67 12.63 5.39 15.13
C GLU A 67 13.61 4.29 14.73
N GLY A 68 13.66 3.98 13.44
CA GLY A 68 14.63 3.07 12.87
C GLY A 68 16.07 3.47 13.06
N ARG A 69 16.36 4.76 12.87
CA ARG A 69 17.69 5.34 13.12
C ARG A 69 18.02 5.30 14.61
N ARG A 70 17.03 5.58 15.48
CA ARG A 70 17.19 5.52 16.94
C ARG A 70 17.50 4.10 17.44
N LEU A 71 16.87 3.09 16.87
CA LEU A 71 17.02 1.67 17.22
C LEU A 71 18.15 0.95 16.44
N MET A 72 18.93 1.67 15.62
CA MET A 72 19.97 1.11 14.74
C MET A 72 19.49 -0.08 13.88
N MET A 73 18.26 -0.03 13.39
CA MET A 73 17.70 -1.10 12.57
C MET A 73 18.41 -1.15 11.21
N ARG A 74 18.97 -2.32 10.87
CA ARG A 74 19.85 -2.49 9.68
C ARG A 74 19.12 -2.51 8.33
N ARG A 75 17.81 -2.77 8.30
CA ARG A 75 16.99 -2.95 7.08
C ARG A 75 15.72 -2.09 7.07
N LEU A 76 15.89 -0.79 7.30
CA LEU A 76 14.76 0.15 7.34
C LEU A 76 14.00 0.28 6.02
N TRP A 77 14.69 0.07 4.90
CA TRP A 77 14.11 0.10 3.56
C TRP A 77 13.07 -0.99 3.29
N VAL A 78 13.05 -2.06 4.09
CA VAL A 78 12.10 -3.16 3.90
C VAL A 78 10.68 -2.74 4.26
N TYR A 79 10.50 -1.89 5.28
CA TYR A 79 9.16 -1.49 5.72
C TYR A 79 8.44 -0.63 4.68
N PRO A 80 9.04 0.43 4.08
CA PRO A 80 8.39 1.20 3.04
C PRO A 80 8.07 0.37 1.79
N VAL A 81 8.97 -0.54 1.40
CA VAL A 81 8.77 -1.42 0.23
C VAL A 81 7.62 -2.39 0.46
N ILE A 82 7.52 -2.96 1.66
CA ILE A 82 6.41 -3.85 2.02
C ILE A 82 5.09 -3.07 2.09
N THR A 83 5.08 -1.87 2.68
CA THR A 83 3.88 -1.02 2.71
C THR A 83 3.39 -0.70 1.30
N LEU A 84 4.27 -0.34 0.37
CA LEU A 84 3.87 -0.11 -1.02
C LEU A 84 3.50 -1.39 -1.77
N GLY A 85 4.10 -2.52 -1.41
CA GLY A 85 3.96 -3.78 -2.14
C GLY A 85 2.81 -4.68 -1.71
N ILE A 86 2.38 -4.64 -0.45
CA ILE A 86 1.26 -5.46 0.05
C ILE A 86 -0.07 -4.71 -0.04
N GLY A 87 0.00 -3.40 -0.19
CA GLY A 87 -1.15 -2.52 -0.10
C GLY A 87 -0.76 -1.40 0.84
N LEU A 88 -0.62 -0.23 0.24
CA LEU A 88 -0.84 0.99 0.96
C LEU A 88 -2.32 1.03 1.33
#